data_AF-A0AA36DM47-F1
#
_entry.id   AF-A0AA36DM47-F1
#
_cell.length_a   1.000
_cell.length_b   1.000
_cell.length_c   1.000
_cell.angle_alpha   90.00
_cell.angle_beta   90.00
_cell.angle_gamma   90.00
#
_symmetry.space_group_name_H-M   'P 1'
#
loop_
_entity.id
_entity.type
_entity.pdbx_description
1 polymer ?
#
loop_
_entity_poly.entity_id
_entity_poly.type
_entity_poly.pdbx_seq_one_letter_code
_entity_poly.pdbx_strand_id
1 'polypeptide(L)'
;MLELDSGELAMIKLVSQPIKPFLETSVSDPQLASIQIHEQTSECHLRSDSLYIRLRVPTLLDEVVALLESAEILKSLRGGHVDDTTLTEFNAKLLAVCEESLQYYRGSWWYRKSKEEIAELVERVSG
;
A
#
# COMPACT_ATOMS: atom_id res chain seq x y z
N MET A 1 -3.87 -24.87 -58.50
CA MET A 1 -2.86 -24.00 -59.13
C MET A 1 -2.21 -23.22 -58.00
N LEU A 2 -0.92 -23.46 -57.84
CA LEU A 2 -0.06 -22.98 -56.76
C LEU A 2 0.23 -21.47 -56.88
N GLU A 3 0.53 -20.88 -55.71
CA GLU A 3 1.36 -19.70 -55.47
C GLU A 3 0.80 -18.30 -55.77
N LEU A 4 0.63 -17.52 -54.70
CA LEU A 4 1.69 -16.60 -54.28
C LEU A 4 1.71 -16.45 -52.76
N ASP A 5 2.86 -16.82 -52.23
CA ASP A 5 3.35 -16.71 -50.87
C ASP A 5 3.42 -15.22 -50.46
N SER A 6 2.57 -14.81 -49.52
CA SER A 6 2.73 -13.53 -48.83
C SER A 6 3.57 -13.75 -47.57
N GLY A 7 4.80 -14.23 -47.77
CA GLY A 7 5.90 -14.26 -46.81
C GLY A 7 6.40 -12.87 -46.40
N GLU A 8 5.49 -11.90 -46.21
CA GLU A 8 5.85 -10.52 -45.88
C GLU A 8 4.82 -9.78 -45.02
N LEU A 9 3.84 -10.46 -44.41
CA LEU A 9 3.18 -9.91 -43.23
C LEU A 9 4.01 -10.22 -41.99
N ALA A 10 5.19 -9.59 -42.01
CA ALA A 10 6.04 -9.25 -40.89
C ALA A 10 5.68 -10.00 -39.61
N MET A 11 6.30 -11.17 -39.42
CA MET A 11 7.07 -11.47 -38.21
C MET A 11 6.62 -10.68 -36.96
N ILE A 12 5.35 -10.80 -36.56
CA ILE A 12 4.88 -10.28 -35.28
C ILE A 12 5.40 -11.30 -34.29
N LYS A 13 6.68 -11.13 -33.93
CA LYS A 13 7.29 -11.81 -32.81
C LYS A 13 6.50 -11.33 -31.61
N LEU A 14 5.45 -12.07 -31.25
CA LEU A 14 4.69 -11.91 -30.02
C LEU A 14 5.69 -12.04 -28.88
N VAL A 15 6.19 -10.89 -28.45
CA VAL A 15 7.07 -10.75 -27.30
C VAL A 15 6.30 -11.31 -26.10
N SER A 16 7.02 -11.99 -25.20
CA SER A 16 6.44 -12.67 -24.05
C SER A 16 5.37 -11.81 -23.37
N GLN A 17 4.25 -12.44 -22.99
CA GLN A 17 3.30 -11.80 -22.09
C GLN A 17 4.09 -11.23 -20.90
N PRO A 18 3.86 -9.97 -20.52
CA PRO A 18 4.64 -9.32 -19.49
C PRO A 18 4.70 -10.21 -18.24
N ILE A 19 5.91 -10.48 -17.75
CA ILE A 19 6.10 -11.13 -16.47
C ILE A 19 5.39 -10.25 -15.44
N LYS A 20 4.51 -10.81 -14.60
CA LYS A 20 3.92 -10.07 -13.49
C LYS A 20 5.06 -9.55 -12.61
N PRO A 21 5.25 -8.22 -12.48
CA PRO A 21 6.26 -7.69 -11.59
C PRO A 21 5.94 -8.14 -10.17
N PHE A 22 6.97 -8.56 -9.44
CA PHE A 22 6.85 -8.85 -8.02
C PHE A 22 6.74 -7.54 -7.25
N LEU A 23 5.91 -7.54 -6.21
CA LEU A 23 5.84 -6.44 -5.26
C LEU A 23 6.85 -6.69 -4.15
N GLU A 24 7.64 -5.67 -3.82
CA GLU A 24 8.49 -5.68 -2.65
C GLU A 24 7.67 -5.25 -1.43
N THR A 25 7.78 -6.00 -0.33
CA THR A 25 7.04 -5.74 0.91
C THR A 25 8.03 -5.66 2.07
N SER A 26 7.95 -4.60 2.87
CA SER A 26 8.65 -4.53 4.15
C SER A 26 8.04 -5.55 5.13
N VAL A 27 8.88 -6.31 5.83
CA VAL A 27 8.44 -7.36 6.75
C VAL A 27 8.67 -6.91 8.20
N SER A 28 7.70 -7.17 9.07
CA SER A 28 7.83 -6.93 10.51
C SER A 28 8.76 -7.96 11.14
N ASP A 29 9.64 -7.52 12.03
CA ASP A 29 10.48 -8.41 12.82
C ASP A 29 9.96 -8.45 14.28
N PRO A 30 9.31 -9.56 14.70
CA PRO A 30 8.72 -9.68 16.04
C PRO A 30 9.76 -9.76 17.15
N GLN A 31 11.06 -9.91 16.83
CA GLN A 31 12.15 -9.92 17.82
C GLN A 31 12.64 -8.50 18.17
N LEU A 32 12.27 -7.48 17.40
CA LEU A 32 12.71 -6.11 17.66
C LEU A 32 12.06 -5.55 18.94
N ALA A 33 12.89 -4.88 19.74
CA ALA A 33 12.41 -4.10 20.87
C ALA A 33 11.66 -2.85 20.37
N SER A 34 10.75 -2.32 21.20
CA SER A 34 9.93 -1.15 20.84
C SER A 34 10.75 0.08 20.40
N ILE A 35 11.93 0.29 20.98
CA ILE A 35 12.84 1.37 20.60
C ILE A 35 13.36 1.17 19.17
N GLN A 36 13.82 -0.04 18.85
CA GLN A 36 14.33 -0.38 17.52
C GLN A 36 13.25 -0.24 16.44
N ILE A 37 12.01 -0.61 16.76
CA ILE A 37 10.85 -0.39 15.89
C ILE A 37 10.62 1.11 15.63
N HIS A 38 10.72 1.95 16.66
CA HIS A 38 10.53 3.40 16.52
C HIS A 38 11.65 4.10 15.74
N GLU A 39 12.87 3.56 15.80
CA GLU A 39 14.05 4.09 15.12
C GLU A 39 14.11 3.74 13.62
N GLN A 40 13.21 2.88 13.12
CA GLN A 40 13.07 2.59 11.69
C GLN A 40 12.50 3.80 10.93
N THR A 41 13.35 4.81 10.70
CA THR A 41 13.06 5.96 9.85
C THR A 41 14.22 6.23 8.93
N SER A 42 13.92 6.52 7.66
CA SER A 42 14.90 6.91 6.65
C SER A 42 14.91 8.43 6.50
N GLU A 43 16.10 9.01 6.57
CA GLU A 43 16.30 10.45 6.42
C GLU A 43 16.86 10.74 5.01
N CYS A 44 16.21 11.63 4.29
CA CYS A 44 16.54 11.98 2.91
C CYS A 44 16.81 13.48 2.83
N HIS A 45 18.07 13.81 2.55
CA HIS A 45 18.54 15.17 2.35
C HIS A 45 18.64 15.47 0.86
N LEU A 46 17.88 16.46 0.40
CA LEU A 46 17.77 16.83 -1.01
C LEU A 46 18.24 18.28 -1.18
N ARG A 47 18.83 18.58 -2.36
CA ARG A 47 19.24 19.94 -2.74
C ARG A 47 20.17 20.62 -1.72
N SER A 48 21.27 19.96 -1.35
CA SER A 48 22.26 20.52 -0.41
C SER A 48 21.64 20.96 0.91
N ASP A 49 20.82 20.08 1.50
CA ASP A 49 20.10 20.27 2.77
C ASP A 49 19.00 21.34 2.76
N SER A 50 18.66 21.92 1.60
CA SER A 50 17.52 22.87 1.52
C SER A 50 16.15 22.18 1.62
N LEU A 51 16.10 20.85 1.47
CA LEU A 51 14.90 20.05 1.61
C LEU A 51 15.24 18.77 2.38
N TYR A 52 14.51 18.54 3.46
CA TYR A 52 14.68 17.39 4.33
C TYR A 52 13.37 16.62 4.44
N ILE A 53 13.43 15.31 4.18
CA ILE A 53 12.28 14.40 4.26
C ILE A 53 12.65 13.23 5.18
N ARG A 54 11.80 12.96 6.17
CA ARG A 54 11.89 11.78 7.01
C ARG A 54 10.75 10.83 6.70
N LEU A 55 11.09 9.59 6.35
CA LEU A 55 10.16 8.57 5.88
C LEU A 55 10.15 7.38 6.83
N ARG A 56 8.99 6.74 6.95
CA ARG A 56 8.82 5.43 7.58
C ARG A 56 7.92 4.59 6.70
N VAL A 57 8.23 3.31 6.58
CA VAL A 57 7.37 2.33 5.90
C VAL A 57 6.84 1.37 6.97
N PRO A 58 5.69 1.67 7.61
CA PRO A 58 5.09 0.75 8.55
C PRO A 58 4.46 -0.42 7.79
N THR A 59 4.66 -1.63 8.29
CA THR A 59 4.01 -2.83 7.75
C THR A 59 2.53 -2.83 8.13
N LEU A 60 1.67 -3.28 7.21
CA LEU A 60 0.24 -3.47 7.45
C LEU A 60 -0.08 -4.95 7.62
N LEU A 61 -1.14 -5.26 8.36
CA LEU A 61 -1.69 -6.62 8.41
C LEU A 61 -2.35 -6.98 7.08
N ASP A 62 -2.30 -8.26 6.72
CA ASP A 62 -2.93 -8.79 5.50
C ASP A 62 -4.44 -8.48 5.44
N GLU A 63 -5.14 -8.42 6.58
CA GLU A 63 -6.55 -8.05 6.63
C GLU A 63 -6.79 -6.59 6.21
N VAL A 64 -5.92 -5.68 6.65
CA VAL A 64 -5.95 -4.27 6.25
C VAL A 64 -5.59 -4.15 4.77
N VAL A 65 -4.57 -4.89 4.31
CA VAL A 65 -4.16 -4.91 2.90
C VAL A 65 -5.29 -5.46 2.03
N ALA A 66 -5.92 -6.57 2.42
CA ALA A 66 -7.03 -7.16 1.68
C ALA A 66 -8.22 -6.20 1.59
N LEU A 67 -8.54 -5.47 2.67
CA LEU A 67 -9.57 -4.44 2.64
C LEU A 67 -9.22 -3.32 1.64
N LEU A 68 -7.98 -2.86 1.63
CA LEU A 68 -7.50 -1.86 0.67
C LEU A 68 -7.50 -2.40 -0.76
N GLU A 69 -7.08 -3.65 -0.99
CA GLU A 69 -7.03 -4.28 -2.31
C GLU A 69 -8.41 -4.62 -2.87
N SER A 70 -9.39 -4.88 -2.00
CA SER A 70 -10.75 -5.31 -2.38
C SER A 70 -11.57 -4.27 -3.15
N ALA A 71 -11.05 -3.06 -3.34
CA ALA A 71 -11.88 -1.88 -3.51
C ALA A 71 -11.93 -1.36 -4.96
N GLU A 72 -13.05 -1.65 -5.65
CA GLU A 72 -13.61 -0.69 -6.63
C GLU A 72 -13.65 0.73 -6.06
N ILE A 73 -13.89 0.86 -4.74
CA ILE A 73 -13.83 2.12 -3.99
C ILE A 73 -12.49 2.84 -4.13
N LEU A 74 -11.32 2.18 -4.09
CA LEU A 74 -10.04 2.87 -4.29
C LEU A 74 -9.86 3.35 -5.73
N LYS A 75 -10.40 2.62 -6.71
CA LYS A 75 -10.42 3.07 -8.11
C LYS A 75 -11.35 4.28 -8.27
N SER A 76 -12.51 4.25 -7.64
CA SER A 76 -13.50 5.35 -7.68
C SER A 76 -13.04 6.58 -6.90
N LEU A 77 -12.35 6.41 -5.76
CA LEU A 77 -11.64 7.47 -5.02
C LEU A 77 -10.59 8.14 -5.91
N ARG A 78 -9.75 7.36 -6.60
CA ARG A 78 -8.72 7.87 -7.51
C ARG A 78 -9.33 8.61 -8.72
N GLY A 79 -10.54 8.23 -9.12
CA GLY A 79 -11.32 8.89 -10.16
C GLY A 79 -12.16 10.08 -9.69
N GLY A 80 -12.20 10.38 -8.38
CA GLY A 80 -13.01 11.46 -7.81
C GLY A 80 -14.52 11.24 -7.89
N HIS A 81 -14.95 9.97 -8.02
CA HIS A 81 -16.35 9.60 -8.29
C HIS A 81 -16.88 8.60 -7.26
N VAL A 82 -16.60 8.88 -5.98
CA VAL A 82 -17.12 8.11 -4.85
C VAL A 82 -18.20 8.95 -4.18
N ASP A 83 -19.35 8.34 -3.90
CA ASP A 83 -20.39 8.98 -3.11
C ASP A 83 -19.98 9.02 -1.63
N ASP A 84 -20.40 10.07 -0.92
CA ASP A 84 -20.02 10.26 0.49
C ASP A 84 -20.46 9.09 1.38
N THR A 85 -21.55 8.39 1.03
CA THR A 85 -22.06 7.26 1.81
C THR A 85 -21.10 6.07 1.74
N THR A 86 -20.71 5.66 0.53
CA THR A 86 -19.75 4.55 0.34
C THR A 86 -18.38 4.88 0.91
N LEU A 87 -17.94 6.15 0.82
CA LEU A 87 -16.71 6.60 1.46
C LEU A 87 -16.78 6.48 2.98
N THR A 88 -17.88 6.94 3.58
CA THR A 88 -18.09 6.90 5.02
C THR A 88 -18.13 5.45 5.52
N GLU A 89 -18.84 4.56 4.82
CA GLU A 89 -18.88 3.14 5.16
C GLU A 89 -17.50 2.48 5.04
N PHE A 90 -16.74 2.81 3.99
CA PHE A 90 -15.38 2.31 3.82
C PHE A 90 -14.46 2.79 4.93
N ASN A 91 -14.48 4.08 5.26
CA ASN A 91 -13.67 4.66 6.32
C ASN A 91 -14.02 4.05 7.69
N ALA A 92 -15.31 3.84 7.98
CA ALA A 92 -15.74 3.17 9.20
C ALA A 92 -15.21 1.72 9.28
N LYS A 93 -15.27 0.97 8.18
CA LYS A 93 -14.72 -0.39 8.11
C LYS A 93 -13.20 -0.40 8.27
N LEU A 94 -12.50 0.51 7.58
CA LEU A 94 -11.04 0.64 7.68
C LEU A 94 -10.61 0.96 9.11
N LEU A 95 -11.26 1.92 9.75
CA LEU A 95 -10.99 2.30 11.13
C LEU A 95 -11.20 1.12 12.09
N ALA A 96 -12.34 0.41 11.98
CA ALA A 96 -12.65 -0.73 12.83
C ALA A 96 -11.58 -1.83 12.72
N VAL A 97 -11.22 -2.24 11.49
CA VAL A 97 -10.20 -3.26 11.27
C VAL A 97 -8.85 -2.81 11.85
N CYS A 98 -8.46 -1.55 11.61
CA CYS A 98 -7.21 -1.00 12.11
C CYS A 98 -7.13 -1.01 13.65
N GLU A 99 -8.17 -0.55 14.35
CA GLU A 99 -8.19 -0.51 15.82
C GLU A 99 -8.20 -1.90 16.46
N GLU A 100 -8.83 -2.88 15.81
CA GLU A 100 -8.95 -4.24 16.33
C GLU A 100 -7.66 -5.05 16.16
N SER A 101 -6.88 -4.79 15.10
CA SER A 101 -5.78 -5.66 14.71
C SER A 101 -4.39 -5.03 14.83
N LEU A 102 -4.21 -3.75 14.47
CA LEU A 102 -2.88 -3.14 14.34
C LEU A 102 -2.10 -3.08 15.67
N GLN A 103 -2.77 -2.77 16.78
CA GLN A 103 -2.12 -2.66 18.10
C GLN A 103 -1.47 -3.97 18.58
N TYR A 104 -1.92 -5.12 18.07
CA TYR A 104 -1.42 -6.44 18.44
C TYR A 104 -0.34 -6.96 17.48
N TYR A 105 -0.04 -6.23 16.40
CA TYR A 105 0.88 -6.68 15.36
C TYR A 105 2.34 -6.51 15.79
N ARG A 106 2.88 -7.52 16.46
CA ARG A 106 4.26 -7.54 16.99
C ARG A 106 5.29 -7.29 15.90
N GLY A 107 6.33 -6.53 16.25
CA GLY A 107 7.41 -6.17 15.32
C GLY A 107 7.06 -5.02 14.38
N SER A 108 5.80 -4.59 14.35
CA SER A 108 5.37 -3.43 13.56
C SER A 108 5.38 -2.16 14.40
N TRP A 109 5.42 -1.02 13.72
CA TRP A 109 5.30 0.30 14.34
C TRP A 109 3.96 0.53 15.06
N TRP A 110 2.94 -0.27 14.72
CA TRP A 110 1.62 -0.20 15.34
C TRP A 110 1.56 -0.88 16.71
N TYR A 111 2.51 -1.75 17.02
CA TYR A 111 2.47 -2.55 18.23
C TYR A 111 2.37 -1.67 19.48
N ARG A 112 1.35 -1.91 20.30
CA ARG A 112 1.02 -1.18 21.54
C ARG A 112 0.58 0.28 21.36
N LYS A 113 0.30 0.73 20.15
CA LYS A 113 -0.40 2.01 19.97
C LYS A 113 -1.80 1.93 20.55
N SER A 114 -2.25 3.03 21.14
CA SER A 114 -3.62 3.13 21.61
C SER A 114 -4.59 3.16 20.42
N LYS A 115 -5.86 2.83 20.67
CA LYS A 115 -6.89 2.93 19.64
C LYS A 115 -7.03 4.36 19.13
N GLU A 116 -6.93 5.33 20.04
CA GLU A 116 -7.00 6.77 19.72
C GLU A 116 -5.84 7.19 18.82
N GLU A 117 -4.61 6.73 19.09
CA GLU A 117 -3.47 7.01 18.21
C GLU A 117 -3.65 6.39 16.81
N ILE A 118 -4.21 5.18 16.73
CA ILE A 118 -4.50 4.52 15.46
C ILE A 118 -5.59 5.28 14.71
N ALA A 119 -6.67 5.67 15.40
CA ALA A 119 -7.79 6.40 14.83
C ALA A 119 -7.36 7.74 14.24
N GLU A 120 -6.58 8.53 14.99
CA GLU A 120 -6.04 9.82 14.53
C GLU A 120 -5.20 9.66 13.25
N LEU A 121 -4.40 8.59 13.16
CA LEU A 121 -3.59 8.31 11.97
C LEU A 121 -4.42 7.88 10.77
N VAL A 122 -5.44 7.04 10.99
CA VAL A 122 -6.35 6.61 9.93
C VAL A 122 -7.13 7.82 9.40
N GLU A 123 -7.68 8.65 10.29
CA GLU A 123 -8.42 9.86 9.92
C GLU A 123 -7.57 10.81 9.08
N ARG A 124 -6.33 11.08 9.49
CA ARG A 124 -5.39 11.92 8.72
C ARG A 124 -5.07 11.41 7.31
N VAL A 125 -5.25 10.11 7.06
CA VAL A 125 -5.00 9.50 5.74
C VAL A 125 -6.29 9.51 4.90
N SER A 126 -7.45 9.44 5.54
CA SER A 126 -8.75 9.40 4.87
C SER A 126 -9.44 10.77 4.69
N GLY A 127 -8.92 11.84 5.31
CA GLY A 127 -9.42 13.22 5.16
C GLY A 127 -8.45 14.28 5.65
#